data_AF-A0A9W9SQE8-F1
#
_entry.id   AF-A0A9W9SQE8-F1
#
_cell.length_a   1.000
_cell.length_b   1.000
_cell.length_c   1.000
_cell.angle_alpha   90.00
_cell.angle_beta   90.00
_cell.angle_gamma   90.00
#
_symmetry.space_group_name_H-M   'P 1'
#
loop_
_entity.id
_entity.type
_entity.pdbx_description
1 polymer ?
#
loop_
_entity_poly.entity_id
_entity_poly.type
_entity_poly.pdbx_seq_one_letter_code
_entity_poly.pdbx_strand_id
1 'polypeptide(L)'
;MSDEGLLGPATNSKRTISVTALSSPATSRSSSSSNLIDRTSFSATFVNVSQDEIELPQEMESGETYEFIGFNEETASKLWDQYVSRPIDDPLDSLDFEFMDYARSQVKNSTVPDVLSITDDWTPTMAALGIGQCLQQSILHPDFDDVRATASCKFWLLDSIEMAFKTLEGLNSQLRQEMERRQGLAVLGARERSPPPVPPAPIFRKGSLKSATKETIVPSKGPAAAKDTTMPDKDPIT
;
A
#
# COMPACT_ATOMS: atom_id res chain seq x y z
N MET A 1 -17.90 17.76 14.22
CA MET A 1 -18.14 16.31 14.06
C MET A 1 -17.24 15.87 12.94
N SER A 2 -16.06 15.39 13.29
CA SER A 2 -15.02 14.98 12.35
C SER A 2 -15.14 13.46 12.24
N ASP A 3 -15.36 12.96 11.03
CA ASP A 3 -15.27 11.53 10.72
C ASP A 3 -13.81 11.09 10.92
N GLU A 4 -13.50 10.50 12.08
CA GLU A 4 -12.29 9.71 12.27
C GLU A 4 -12.43 8.43 11.44
N GLY A 5 -11.95 8.52 10.20
CA GLY A 5 -11.83 7.39 9.30
C GLY A 5 -10.80 6.38 9.82
N LEU A 6 -11.09 5.11 9.59
CA LEU A 6 -10.30 3.90 9.87
C LEU A 6 -8.85 3.89 9.29
N LEU A 7 -8.44 4.97 8.63
CA LEU A 7 -7.14 5.17 8.01
C LEU A 7 -6.65 6.55 8.46
N GLY A 8 -5.52 6.61 9.16
CA GLY A 8 -4.88 7.88 9.45
C GLY A 8 -4.49 8.60 8.15
N PRO A 9 -4.47 9.95 8.12
CA PRO A 9 -3.92 10.67 6.99
C PRO A 9 -2.45 10.24 6.78
N ALA A 10 -2.06 9.99 5.53
CA ALA A 10 -0.67 9.65 5.22
C ALA A 10 0.24 10.83 5.61
N THR A 11 1.07 10.63 6.63
CA THR A 11 2.13 11.56 7.00
C THR A 11 3.45 10.88 6.73
N ASN A 12 4.31 11.51 5.91
CA ASN A 12 5.66 11.02 5.58
C ASN A 12 5.70 9.63 4.90
N SER A 13 4.93 9.42 3.82
CA SER A 13 4.94 8.17 3.01
C SER A 13 4.49 6.88 3.72
N LYS A 14 4.17 6.95 5.01
CA LYS A 14 3.67 5.84 5.82
C LYS A 14 2.16 6.01 6.07
N ARG A 15 1.44 4.89 6.09
CA ARG A 15 0.01 4.83 6.39
C ARG A 15 -0.19 4.01 7.64
N THR A 16 -0.87 4.60 8.63
CA THR A 16 -1.22 3.85 9.82
C THR A 16 -2.58 3.20 9.73
N ILE A 17 -2.60 1.93 10.14
CA ILE A 17 -3.79 1.09 10.19
C ILE A 17 -3.98 0.50 11.58
N SER A 18 -5.20 0.54 12.10
CA SER A 18 -5.57 -0.17 13.32
C SER A 18 -5.77 -1.66 13.02
N VAL A 19 -5.12 -2.56 13.76
CA VAL A 19 -5.20 -4.02 13.57
C VAL A 19 -6.63 -4.58 13.68
N THR A 20 -7.53 -3.91 14.41
CA THR A 20 -8.96 -4.25 14.51
C THR A 20 -9.73 -4.09 13.19
N ALA A 21 -9.22 -3.31 12.23
CA ALA A 21 -9.82 -3.15 10.91
C ALA A 21 -9.61 -4.37 9.99
N LEU A 22 -8.56 -5.16 10.25
CA LEU A 22 -8.17 -6.32 9.44
C LEU A 22 -8.74 -7.64 9.96
N SER A 23 -9.28 -7.63 11.18
CA SER A 23 -9.86 -8.82 11.79
C SER A 23 -11.31 -8.99 11.32
N SER A 24 -11.59 -10.08 10.61
CA SER A 24 -12.98 -10.52 10.39
C SER A 24 -13.66 -10.70 11.75
N PRO A 25 -14.92 -10.25 11.93
CA PRO A 25 -15.60 -10.39 13.21
C PRO A 25 -15.66 -11.89 13.57
N ALA A 26 -15.02 -12.26 14.67
CA ALA A 26 -15.01 -13.62 15.18
C ALA A 26 -16.47 -14.08 15.33
N THR A 27 -16.89 -15.04 14.51
CA THR A 27 -18.20 -15.67 14.67
C THR A 27 -18.07 -16.63 15.84
N SER A 28 -18.29 -16.13 17.06
CA SER A 28 -18.40 -16.99 18.24
C SER A 28 -19.58 -17.93 18.01
N ARG A 29 -19.26 -19.22 17.82
CA ARG A 29 -20.23 -20.32 17.85
C ARG A 29 -20.87 -20.36 19.23
N SER A 30 -22.09 -19.85 19.38
CA SER A 30 -22.88 -20.06 20.59
C SER A 30 -23.79 -21.28 20.42
N SER A 31 -23.52 -22.28 21.26
CA SER A 31 -24.48 -23.29 21.67
C SER A 31 -25.70 -22.64 22.31
N SER A 32 -26.85 -23.28 22.09
CA SER A 32 -28.20 -22.82 22.42
C SER A 32 -28.39 -22.32 23.86
N SER A 33 -28.86 -21.08 24.00
CA SER A 33 -29.81 -20.69 25.05
C SER A 33 -30.58 -19.45 24.58
N SER A 34 -31.90 -19.56 24.56
CA SER A 34 -32.85 -18.52 24.14
C SER A 34 -32.75 -17.28 25.02
N ASN A 35 -32.12 -16.22 24.51
CA ASN A 35 -32.29 -14.86 25.01
C ASN A 35 -32.72 -14.00 23.83
N LEU A 36 -33.92 -13.42 23.90
CA LEU A 36 -34.34 -12.37 22.98
C LEU A 36 -33.36 -11.21 23.13
N ILE A 37 -32.57 -10.95 22.08
CA ILE A 37 -31.69 -9.78 22.02
C ILE A 37 -32.55 -8.60 21.56
N ASP A 38 -32.90 -7.73 22.49
CA ASP A 38 -33.51 -6.44 22.19
C ASP A 38 -32.45 -5.50 21.61
N ARG A 39 -32.78 -4.78 20.53
CA ARG A 39 -31.85 -3.91 19.78
C ARG A 39 -31.25 -2.75 20.60
N THR A 40 -31.71 -2.56 21.84
CA THR A 40 -31.30 -1.49 22.75
C THR A 40 -30.14 -1.88 23.66
N SER A 41 -29.70 -3.15 23.69
CA SER A 41 -28.68 -3.62 24.63
C SER A 41 -27.27 -3.76 24.05
N PHE A 42 -27.04 -3.36 22.79
CA PHE A 42 -25.66 -3.29 22.26
C PHE A 42 -24.99 -2.00 22.75
N SER A 43 -24.53 -2.02 24.00
CA SER A 43 -23.56 -1.04 24.47
C SER A 43 -22.18 -1.51 23.99
N ALA A 44 -21.73 -0.94 22.87
CA ALA A 44 -20.35 -1.07 22.44
C ALA A 44 -19.47 -0.47 23.52
N THR A 45 -18.97 -1.30 24.42
CA THR A 45 -17.89 -0.91 25.31
C THR A 45 -16.68 -0.80 24.40
N PHE A 46 -16.39 0.41 23.91
CA PHE A 46 -15.14 0.70 23.24
C PHE A 46 -14.06 0.54 24.32
N VAL A 47 -13.55 -0.68 24.46
CA VAL A 47 -12.32 -0.91 25.19
C VAL A 47 -11.28 -0.17 24.38
N ASN A 48 -10.79 0.94 24.93
CA ASN A 48 -9.61 1.63 24.43
C ASN A 48 -8.41 0.73 24.70
N VAL A 49 -8.34 -0.39 23.99
CA VAL A 49 -7.11 -1.15 23.82
C VAL A 49 -6.25 -0.21 23.00
N SER A 50 -5.07 0.15 23.51
CA SER A 50 -4.02 0.79 22.70
C SER A 50 -3.95 0.02 21.40
N GLN A 51 -4.47 0.61 20.32
CA GLN A 51 -4.49 -0.03 19.03
C GLN A 51 -3.01 -0.17 18.65
N ASP A 52 -2.54 -1.41 18.50
CA ASP A 52 -1.29 -1.64 17.80
C ASP A 52 -1.51 -1.07 16.40
N GLU A 53 -0.89 0.08 16.17
CA GLU A 53 -0.96 0.88 14.96
C GLU A 53 0.24 0.45 14.12
N ILE A 54 -0.02 -0.21 12.99
CA ILE A 54 1.03 -0.69 12.10
C ILE A 54 1.23 0.35 11.01
N GLU A 55 2.47 0.84 10.89
CA GLU A 55 2.90 1.68 9.78
C GLU A 55 3.14 0.80 8.55
N LEU A 56 2.27 0.93 7.56
CA LEU A 56 2.45 0.29 6.25
C LEU A 56 3.04 1.29 5.25
N PRO A 57 4.02 0.86 4.44
CA PRO A 57 4.44 1.61 3.27
C PRO A 57 3.25 1.92 2.35
N GLN A 58 3.18 3.16 1.86
CA GLN A 58 2.16 3.53 0.87
C GLN A 58 2.40 2.85 -0.49
N GLU A 59 3.67 2.74 -0.88
CA GLU A 59 4.11 2.14 -2.13
C GLU A 59 4.83 0.82 -1.83
N MET A 60 4.62 -0.18 -2.68
CA MET A 60 5.23 -1.52 -2.50
C MET A 60 6.74 -1.51 -2.75
N GLU A 61 7.21 -0.60 -3.59
CA GLU A 61 8.62 -0.47 -3.96
C GLU A 61 9.07 0.89 -3.47
N SER A 62 9.56 0.94 -2.23
CA SER A 62 10.03 2.17 -1.61
C SER A 62 11.07 1.88 -0.53
N GLY A 63 11.80 2.90 -0.09
CA GLY A 63 12.74 2.78 1.04
C GLY A 63 12.06 2.30 2.33
N GLU A 64 10.84 2.77 2.57
CA GLU A 64 10.03 2.37 3.73
C GLU A 64 9.66 0.88 3.68
N THR A 65 9.56 0.29 2.48
CA THR A 65 9.37 -1.17 2.36
C THR A 65 10.60 -1.94 2.84
N TYR A 66 11.81 -1.45 2.57
CA TYR A 66 13.02 -2.08 3.11
C TYR A 66 13.09 -1.97 4.65
N GLU A 67 12.67 -0.84 5.23
CA GLU A 67 12.53 -0.73 6.68
C GLU A 67 11.51 -1.72 7.23
N PHE A 68 10.34 -1.77 6.60
CA PHE A 68 9.23 -2.64 7.03
C PHE A 68 9.61 -4.12 7.05
N ILE A 69 10.33 -4.60 6.03
CA ILE A 69 10.76 -5.99 5.96
C ILE A 69 11.94 -6.32 6.90
N GLY A 70 12.52 -5.31 7.56
CA GLY A 70 13.43 -5.51 8.69
C GLY A 70 14.85 -4.97 8.52
N PHE A 71 15.14 -4.15 7.52
CA PHE A 71 16.40 -3.41 7.45
C PHE A 71 16.38 -2.17 8.35
N ASN A 72 17.56 -1.69 8.74
CA ASN A 72 17.68 -0.38 9.39
C ASN A 72 17.56 0.75 8.36
N GLU A 73 17.26 1.97 8.83
CA GLU A 73 17.04 3.16 7.98
C GLU A 73 18.20 3.44 7.02
N GLU A 74 19.45 3.34 7.50
CA GLU A 74 20.65 3.55 6.68
C GLU A 74 20.74 2.56 5.51
N THR A 75 20.54 1.28 5.81
CA THR A 75 20.63 0.22 4.80
C THR A 75 19.44 0.25 3.87
N ALA A 76 18.24 0.51 4.39
CA ALA A 76 17.03 0.69 3.60
C ALA A 76 17.19 1.82 2.57
N SER A 77 17.70 2.97 3.01
CA SER A 77 18.00 4.11 2.12
C SER A 77 19.02 3.74 1.06
N LYS A 78 20.09 3.05 1.44
CA LYS A 78 21.13 2.58 0.49
C LYS A 78 20.57 1.60 -0.54
N LEU A 79 19.74 0.64 -0.13
CA LEU A 79 19.12 -0.33 -1.03
C LEU A 79 18.14 0.34 -1.99
N TRP A 80 17.39 1.33 -1.49
CA TRP A 80 16.52 2.14 -2.32
C TRP A 80 17.29 2.94 -3.36
N ASP A 81 18.38 3.61 -2.96
CA ASP A 81 19.23 4.35 -3.89
C ASP A 81 19.81 3.43 -4.98
N GLN A 82 20.23 2.22 -4.61
CA GLN A 82 20.70 1.21 -5.58
C GLN A 82 19.60 0.77 -6.56
N TYR A 83 18.37 0.59 -6.06
CA TYR A 83 17.24 0.21 -6.90
C TYR A 83 16.86 1.32 -7.89
N VAL A 84 16.81 2.58 -7.44
CA VAL A 84 16.40 3.72 -8.28
C VAL A 84 17.52 4.16 -9.24
N SER A 85 18.79 4.02 -8.85
CA SER A 85 19.94 4.37 -9.69
C SER A 85 20.30 3.30 -10.72
N ARG A 86 19.52 2.21 -10.82
CA ARG A 86 19.78 1.14 -11.77
C ARG A 86 19.76 1.67 -13.22
N PRO A 87 20.79 1.36 -14.02
CA PRO A 87 20.80 1.73 -15.44
C PRO A 87 19.71 0.94 -16.18
N ILE A 88 18.73 1.66 -16.74
CA ILE A 88 17.59 1.07 -17.48
C ILE A 88 18.02 0.27 -18.72
N ASP A 89 19.24 0.52 -19.23
CA ASP A 89 19.73 0.01 -20.51
C ASP A 89 21.01 -0.84 -20.40
N ASP A 90 21.34 -1.39 -19.22
CA ASP A 90 22.54 -2.24 -19.10
C ASP A 90 22.26 -3.65 -19.66
N PRO A 91 22.96 -4.09 -20.73
CA PRO A 91 22.77 -5.41 -21.33
C PRO A 91 23.22 -6.57 -20.43
N LEU A 92 23.97 -6.30 -19.36
CA LEU A 92 24.34 -7.27 -18.32
C LEU A 92 23.38 -7.31 -17.14
N ASP A 93 22.55 -6.28 -16.97
CA ASP A 93 21.51 -6.30 -15.96
C ASP A 93 20.39 -7.15 -16.54
N SER A 94 20.29 -8.38 -16.04
CA SER A 94 19.16 -9.23 -16.38
C SER A 94 17.91 -8.40 -16.09
N LEU A 95 17.07 -8.19 -17.10
CA LEU A 95 15.74 -7.55 -16.98
C LEU A 95 14.85 -8.17 -15.88
N ASP A 96 15.33 -9.22 -15.23
CA ASP A 96 14.76 -10.02 -14.16
C ASP A 96 15.27 -9.64 -12.75
N PHE A 97 16.16 -8.66 -12.57
CA PHE A 97 16.60 -8.26 -11.22
C PHE A 97 15.53 -7.39 -10.55
N GLU A 98 14.76 -8.00 -9.66
CA GLU A 98 13.58 -7.41 -9.03
C GLU A 98 13.94 -6.63 -7.75
N PHE A 99 12.98 -5.84 -7.26
CA PHE A 99 13.11 -5.06 -6.01
C PHE A 99 13.67 -5.92 -4.84
N MET A 100 13.12 -7.11 -4.63
CA MET A 100 13.55 -8.00 -3.55
C MET A 100 14.94 -8.62 -3.75
N ASP A 101 15.50 -8.59 -4.96
CA ASP A 101 16.82 -9.15 -5.21
C ASP A 101 17.94 -8.29 -4.62
N TYR A 102 17.73 -6.98 -4.47
CA TYR A 102 18.64 -6.11 -3.73
C TYR A 102 18.71 -6.50 -2.25
N ALA A 103 17.54 -6.73 -1.62
CA ALA A 103 17.47 -7.22 -0.24
C ALA A 103 18.14 -8.60 -0.08
N ARG A 104 17.85 -9.55 -0.99
CA ARG A 104 18.47 -10.88 -0.98
C ARG A 104 19.98 -10.79 -1.16
N SER A 105 20.46 -9.97 -2.08
CA SER A 105 21.89 -9.75 -2.35
C SER A 105 22.59 -9.18 -1.13
N GLN A 106 21.98 -8.20 -0.45
CA GLN A 106 22.50 -7.60 0.77
C GLN A 106 22.70 -8.65 1.88
N VAL A 107 21.73 -9.55 2.11
CA VAL A 107 21.87 -10.62 3.11
C VAL A 107 22.88 -11.69 2.67
N LYS A 108 22.92 -12.01 1.37
CA LYS A 108 23.88 -12.97 0.79
C LYS A 108 25.29 -12.41 0.62
N ASN A 109 25.54 -11.15 1.01
CA ASN A 109 26.84 -10.50 0.88
C ASN A 109 27.96 -11.39 1.44
N SER A 110 28.88 -11.78 0.55
CA SER A 110 29.95 -12.74 0.88
C SER A 110 31.03 -12.15 1.78
N THR A 111 31.05 -10.82 1.96
CA THR A 111 32.01 -10.12 2.82
C THR A 111 31.72 -10.35 4.30
N VAL A 112 30.45 -10.58 4.66
CA VAL A 112 30.03 -10.87 6.03
C VAL A 112 29.95 -12.39 6.19
N PRO A 113 30.66 -13.01 7.15
CA PRO A 113 30.57 -14.46 7.37
C PRO A 113 29.17 -14.85 7.87
N ASP A 114 28.72 -16.04 7.47
CA ASP A 114 27.48 -16.61 8.02
C ASP A 114 27.75 -17.30 9.36
N VAL A 115 26.76 -17.30 10.24
CA VAL A 115 26.83 -17.93 11.56
C VAL A 115 25.95 -19.17 11.55
N LEU A 116 26.55 -20.33 11.85
CA LEU A 116 25.89 -21.62 11.76
C LEU A 116 25.49 -22.19 13.13
N SER A 117 26.21 -21.81 14.20
CA SER A 117 25.95 -22.34 15.55
C SER A 117 25.01 -21.43 16.32
N ILE A 118 24.10 -22.03 17.09
CA ILE A 118 23.23 -21.31 18.04
C ILE A 118 24.00 -20.71 19.22
N THR A 119 25.18 -21.25 19.53
CA THR A 119 26.04 -20.75 20.62
C THR A 119 26.81 -19.50 20.25
N ASP A 120 26.91 -19.21 18.96
CA ASP A 120 27.63 -18.04 18.46
C ASP A 120 26.75 -16.80 18.59
N ASP A 121 27.37 -15.63 18.70
CA ASP A 121 26.63 -14.37 18.73
C ASP A 121 26.25 -13.96 17.29
N TRP A 122 24.95 -13.96 16.99
CA TRP A 122 24.43 -13.60 15.66
C TRP A 122 24.28 -12.08 15.52
N THR A 123 24.27 -11.34 16.64
CA THR A 123 24.01 -9.89 16.67
C THR A 123 25.01 -9.09 15.82
N PRO A 124 26.33 -9.33 15.89
CA PRO A 124 27.31 -8.61 15.08
C PRO A 124 27.13 -8.88 13.59
N THR A 125 26.80 -10.11 13.21
CA THR A 125 26.54 -10.49 11.83
C THR A 125 25.30 -9.79 11.28
N MET A 126 24.19 -9.79 12.03
CA MET A 126 22.97 -9.08 11.64
C MET A 126 23.19 -7.56 11.55
N ALA A 127 23.94 -6.98 12.49
CA ALA A 127 24.29 -5.57 12.47
C ALA A 127 25.15 -5.20 11.25
N ALA A 128 26.15 -6.03 10.91
CA ALA A 128 27.00 -5.82 9.73
C ALA A 128 26.24 -5.92 8.40
N LEU A 129 25.16 -6.70 8.37
CA LEU A 129 24.26 -6.79 7.22
C LEU A 129 23.25 -5.63 7.16
N GLY A 130 23.17 -4.80 8.20
CA GLY A 130 22.25 -3.67 8.25
C GLY A 130 20.83 -4.03 8.69
N ILE A 131 20.65 -5.12 9.44
CA ILE A 131 19.35 -5.57 9.92
C ILE A 131 18.89 -4.70 11.09
N GLY A 132 17.62 -4.31 11.10
CA GLY A 132 17.00 -3.51 12.15
C GLY A 132 16.83 -4.25 13.46
N GLN A 133 16.80 -3.52 14.58
CA GLN A 133 16.76 -4.10 15.93
C GLN A 133 15.52 -4.96 16.18
N CYS A 134 14.36 -4.58 15.63
CA CYS A 134 13.11 -5.32 15.78
C CYS A 134 13.21 -6.74 15.21
N LEU A 135 13.75 -6.88 13.99
CA LEU A 135 13.94 -8.19 13.36
C LEU A 135 15.01 -9.00 14.10
N GLN A 136 16.11 -8.37 14.53
CA GLN A 136 17.14 -9.05 15.34
C GLN A 136 16.55 -9.66 16.62
N GLN A 137 15.76 -8.88 17.36
CA GLN A 137 15.12 -9.34 18.60
C GLN A 137 14.10 -10.44 18.36
N SER A 138 13.37 -10.37 17.24
CA SER A 138 12.39 -11.37 16.85
C SER A 138 13.06 -12.72 16.54
N ILE A 139 14.18 -12.70 15.80
CA ILE A 139 14.95 -13.91 15.47
C ILE A 139 15.65 -14.47 16.71
N LEU A 140 16.17 -13.62 17.59
CA LEU A 140 16.89 -14.02 18.80
C LEU A 140 15.97 -14.30 20.00
N HIS A 141 14.66 -14.35 19.79
CA HIS A 141 13.73 -14.59 20.87
C HIS A 141 13.94 -16.01 21.43
N PRO A 142 14.09 -16.19 22.77
CA PRO A 142 14.43 -17.48 23.38
C PRO A 142 13.42 -18.60 23.05
N ASP A 143 12.15 -18.24 22.88
CA ASP A 143 11.08 -19.20 22.53
C ASP A 143 11.25 -19.81 21.13
N PHE A 144 12.14 -19.26 20.29
CA PHE A 144 12.44 -19.77 18.96
C PHE A 144 13.82 -20.44 18.87
N ASP A 145 14.47 -20.75 20.00
CA ASP A 145 15.80 -21.38 20.00
C ASP A 145 15.84 -22.73 19.27
N ASP A 146 14.78 -23.53 19.40
CA ASP A 146 14.64 -24.83 18.73
C ASP A 146 14.57 -24.69 17.21
N VAL A 147 13.78 -23.72 16.73
CA VAL A 147 13.67 -23.36 15.31
C VAL A 147 14.97 -22.75 14.82
N ARG A 148 15.53 -21.78 15.55
CA ARG A 148 16.78 -21.11 15.21
C ARG A 148 17.93 -22.10 15.02
N ALA A 149 17.98 -23.17 15.81
CA ALA A 149 18.98 -24.23 15.70
C ALA A 149 18.93 -25.06 14.39
N THR A 150 17.87 -24.95 13.58
CA THR A 150 17.73 -25.77 12.36
C THR A 150 18.39 -25.19 11.12
N ALA A 151 18.84 -23.93 11.15
CA ALA A 151 19.46 -23.28 10.00
C ALA A 151 20.39 -22.13 10.40
N SER A 152 21.08 -21.55 9.42
CA SER A 152 22.04 -20.47 9.65
C SER A 152 21.38 -19.10 9.87
N CYS A 153 22.17 -18.15 10.38
CA CYS A 153 21.74 -16.76 10.54
C CYS A 153 21.25 -16.15 9.22
N LYS A 154 22.02 -16.27 8.14
CA LYS A 154 21.60 -15.72 6.84
C LYS A 154 20.36 -16.40 6.27
N PHE A 155 20.18 -17.71 6.52
CA PHE A 155 18.97 -18.41 6.12
C PHE A 155 17.73 -17.80 6.79
N TRP A 156 17.76 -17.64 8.12
CA TRP A 156 16.62 -17.09 8.86
C TRP A 156 16.34 -15.63 8.53
N LEU A 157 17.38 -14.83 8.25
CA LEU A 157 17.21 -13.46 7.77
C LEU A 157 16.49 -13.43 6.41
N LEU A 158 16.94 -14.24 5.45
CA LEU A 158 16.31 -14.30 4.13
C LEU A 158 14.84 -14.73 4.23
N ASP A 159 14.57 -15.80 4.97
CA ASP A 159 13.21 -16.31 5.14
C ASP A 159 12.28 -15.29 5.80
N SER A 160 12.77 -14.62 6.85
CA SER A 160 12.00 -13.59 7.57
C SER A 160 11.68 -12.38 6.67
N ILE A 161 12.67 -11.89 5.92
CA ILE A 161 12.49 -10.75 5.01
C ILE A 161 11.51 -11.09 3.87
N GLU A 162 11.61 -12.31 3.30
CA GLU A 162 10.67 -12.76 2.26
C GLU A 162 9.26 -12.94 2.80
N MET A 163 9.12 -13.47 4.03
CA MET A 163 7.83 -13.63 4.69
C MET A 163 7.19 -12.28 5.02
N ALA A 164 7.98 -11.31 5.49
CA ALA A 164 7.52 -9.95 5.75
C ALA A 164 7.03 -9.27 4.46
N PHE A 165 7.76 -9.42 3.35
CA PHE A 165 7.34 -8.88 2.06
C PHE A 165 6.04 -9.50 1.56
N LYS A 166 5.91 -10.84 1.59
CA LYS A 166 4.65 -11.53 1.23
C LYS A 166 3.48 -11.09 2.10
N THR A 167 3.73 -10.84 3.38
CA THR A 167 2.72 -10.32 4.30
C THR A 167 2.29 -8.93 3.87
N LEU A 168 3.23 -8.05 3.52
CA LEU A 168 2.94 -6.72 3.01
C LEU A 168 2.11 -6.75 1.71
N GLU A 169 2.45 -7.63 0.76
CA GLU A 169 1.67 -7.84 -0.46
C GLU A 169 0.23 -8.25 -0.15
N GLY A 170 0.05 -9.19 0.79
CA GLY A 170 -1.25 -9.63 1.27
C GLY A 170 -2.08 -8.50 1.88
N LEU A 171 -1.45 -7.69 2.75
CA LEU A 171 -2.10 -6.53 3.38
C LEU A 171 -2.49 -5.47 2.34
N ASN A 172 -1.61 -5.18 1.38
CA ASN A 172 -1.90 -4.21 0.33
C ASN A 172 -3.04 -4.67 -0.59
N SER A 173 -3.09 -5.96 -0.92
CA SER A 173 -4.18 -6.56 -1.69
C SER A 173 -5.53 -6.45 -0.96
N GLN A 174 -5.56 -6.77 0.33
CA GLN A 174 -6.75 -6.61 1.17
C GLN A 174 -7.20 -5.15 1.25
N LEU A 175 -6.26 -4.22 1.40
CA LEU A 175 -6.55 -2.80 1.47
C LEU A 175 -7.16 -2.28 0.15
N ARG A 176 -6.63 -2.71 -1.00
CA ARG A 176 -7.18 -2.38 -2.32
C ARG A 176 -8.60 -2.94 -2.48
N GLN A 177 -8.81 -4.20 -2.12
CA GLN A 177 -10.12 -4.84 -2.18
C GLN A 177 -11.16 -4.12 -1.29
N GLU A 178 -10.77 -3.73 -0.08
CA GLU A 178 -11.65 -3.00 0.83
C GLU A 178 -11.99 -1.59 0.31
N MET A 179 -11.02 -0.89 -0.31
CA MET A 179 -11.26 0.39 -0.98
C MET A 179 -12.26 0.24 -2.13
N GLU A 180 -12.10 -0.76 -2.99
CA GLU A 180 -13.03 -1.06 -4.10
C GLU A 180 -14.43 -1.39 -3.59
N ARG A 181 -14.54 -2.21 -2.53
CA ARG A 181 -15.82 -2.56 -1.90
C ARG A 181 -16.53 -1.30 -1.40
N ARG A 182 -15.82 -0.38 -0.74
CA ARG A 182 -16.39 0.88 -0.25
C ARG A 182 -16.82 1.82 -1.38
N GLN A 183 -16.03 1.91 -2.45
CA GLN A 183 -16.39 2.70 -3.63
C GLN A 183 -17.64 2.13 -4.32
N GLY A 184 -17.75 0.81 -4.46
CA GLY A 184 -18.94 0.16 -5.01
C GLY A 184 -20.22 0.43 -4.21
N LEU A 185 -20.12 0.44 -2.88
CA LEU A 185 -21.24 0.81 -1.99
C LEU A 185 -21.64 2.29 -2.10
N ALA A 186 -20.67 3.19 -2.26
CA ALA A 186 -20.94 4.61 -2.48
C ALA A 186 -21.69 4.86 -3.80
N VAL A 187 -21.37 4.10 -4.86
CA VAL A 187 -22.05 4.18 -6.16
C VAL A 187 -23.51 3.69 -6.09
N LEU A 188 -23.79 2.64 -5.31
CA LEU A 188 -25.16 2.15 -5.11
C LEU A 188 -25.98 3.10 -4.22
N GLY A 189 -25.38 3.68 -3.18
CA GLY A 189 -26.04 4.67 -2.33
C GLY A 189 -26.36 6.00 -3.04
N ALA A 190 -25.57 6.38 -4.05
CA ALA A 190 -25.83 7.57 -4.86
C ALA A 190 -27.02 7.40 -5.82
N ARG A 191 -27.36 6.17 -6.20
CA ARG A 191 -28.46 5.89 -7.14
C ARG A 191 -29.84 5.91 -6.47
N GLU A 192 -29.90 5.78 -5.15
CA GLU A 192 -31.16 5.77 -4.38
C GLU A 192 -31.62 7.18 -3.93
N ARG A 193 -30.79 8.22 -4.15
CA ARG A 193 -31.15 9.64 -3.91
C ARG A 193 -31.45 10.42 -5.19
N SER A 194 -31.91 9.76 -6.25
CA SER A 194 -32.55 10.50 -7.35
C SER A 194 -33.92 10.98 -6.87
N PRO A 195 -34.21 12.29 -6.84
CA PRO A 195 -35.52 12.80 -6.48
C PRO A 195 -36.56 12.21 -7.44
N PRO A 196 -37.77 11.84 -6.96
CA PRO A 196 -38.83 11.39 -7.85
C PRO A 196 -39.06 12.45 -8.94
N PRO A 197 -39.30 12.04 -10.20
CA PRO A 197 -39.55 12.96 -11.29
C PRO A 197 -40.72 13.87 -10.92
N VAL A 198 -40.44 15.16 -10.81
CA VAL A 198 -41.44 16.19 -10.53
C VAL A 198 -42.51 16.12 -11.63
N PRO A 199 -43.80 16.00 -11.30
CA PRO A 199 -44.85 15.98 -12.31
C PRO A 199 -44.85 17.30 -13.11
N PRO A 200 -45.07 17.25 -14.43
CA PRO A 200 -45.03 18.45 -15.27
C PRO A 200 -46.09 19.45 -14.83
N ALA A 201 -45.66 20.69 -14.59
CA ALA A 201 -46.54 21.78 -14.19
C ALA A 201 -47.62 22.06 -15.26
N PRO A 202 -48.84 22.47 -14.86
CA PRO A 202 -49.92 22.76 -15.78
C PRO A 202 -49.60 23.96 -16.68
N ILE A 203 -49.78 23.75 -17.97
CA ILE A 203 -49.59 24.73 -19.05
C ILE A 203 -50.59 25.88 -18.87
N PHE A 204 -50.11 27.03 -18.39
CA PHE A 204 -50.87 28.28 -18.44
C PHE A 204 -50.63 28.95 -19.80
N ARG A 205 -51.62 28.85 -20.69
CA ARG A 205 -51.72 29.67 -21.91
C ARG A 205 -52.11 31.10 -21.53
N LYS A 206 -51.22 32.08 -21.75
CA LYS A 206 -51.63 33.47 -22.03
C LYS A 206 -50.78 34.02 -23.18
N GLY A 207 -51.49 34.64 -24.12
CA GLY A 207 -51.01 34.93 -25.47
C GLY A 207 -50.14 36.17 -25.63
N SER A 208 -49.39 36.13 -26.74
CA SER A 208 -49.24 37.17 -27.77
C SER A 208 -48.98 38.62 -27.33
N LEU A 209 -47.79 39.16 -27.65
CA LEU A 209 -47.62 40.17 -28.72
C LEU A 209 -46.14 40.52 -29.00
N LYS A 210 -45.80 40.35 -30.29
CA LYS A 210 -44.73 40.86 -31.17
C LYS A 210 -43.78 41.97 -30.67
N SER A 211 -42.48 41.81 -31.01
CA SER A 211 -41.64 42.68 -31.88
C SER A 211 -40.19 42.13 -31.86
N ALA A 212 -39.66 41.58 -32.96
CA ALA A 212 -38.93 42.21 -34.06
C ALA A 212 -37.59 42.87 -33.63
N THR A 213 -36.46 42.33 -34.10
CA THR A 213 -35.27 42.96 -34.76
C THR A 213 -34.13 41.90 -34.76
N LYS A 214 -33.85 41.20 -35.88
CA LYS A 214 -32.87 41.51 -36.95
C LYS A 214 -31.42 41.51 -36.43
N GLU A 215 -30.63 40.47 -36.77
CA GLU A 215 -29.40 40.51 -37.62
C GLU A 215 -28.34 39.65 -36.87
N THR A 216 -27.36 38.94 -37.41
CA THR A 216 -26.85 38.70 -38.77
C THR A 216 -25.61 37.79 -38.62
N ILE A 217 -25.34 36.95 -39.64
CA ILE A 217 -24.05 36.33 -40.01
C ILE A 217 -23.53 35.05 -39.28
N VAL A 218 -23.35 34.04 -40.13
CA VAL A 218 -22.69 32.71 -40.08
C VAL A 218 -21.32 32.85 -40.78
N PRO A 219 -20.37 31.88 -40.94
CA PRO A 219 -19.99 30.62 -40.27
C PRO A 219 -18.49 30.61 -39.83
N SER A 220 -17.94 29.46 -39.37
CA SER A 220 -16.90 28.70 -40.12
C SER A 220 -15.86 27.93 -39.27
N LYS A 221 -15.69 26.65 -39.65
CA LYS A 221 -14.48 25.78 -39.70
C LYS A 221 -13.61 25.50 -38.46
N GLY A 222 -13.46 24.21 -38.14
CA GLY A 222 -12.27 23.61 -37.48
C GLY A 222 -11.08 23.44 -38.45
N PRO A 223 -10.21 22.41 -38.39
CA PRO A 223 -9.78 21.50 -37.30
C PRO A 223 -8.22 21.41 -37.16
N ALA A 224 -7.72 20.42 -36.37
CA ALA A 224 -6.39 19.74 -36.48
C ALA A 224 -5.11 20.56 -36.15
N ALA A 225 -3.93 20.02 -35.82
CA ALA A 225 -3.40 18.75 -35.31
C ALA A 225 -1.89 19.00 -35.06
N ALA A 226 -1.27 18.13 -34.25
CA ALA A 226 0.13 17.71 -34.21
C ALA A 226 1.26 18.63 -34.76
N LYS A 227 2.27 18.87 -33.92
CA LYS A 227 3.65 19.07 -34.37
C LYS A 227 4.56 18.07 -33.69
N ASP A 228 5.00 17.14 -34.52
CA ASP A 228 6.01 16.13 -34.28
C ASP A 228 7.42 16.74 -34.45
N THR A 229 8.35 16.05 -33.83
CA THR A 229 9.77 16.33 -33.63
C THR A 229 10.57 15.97 -34.87
N THR A 230 11.55 16.79 -35.27
CA THR A 230 12.66 16.35 -36.12
C THR A 230 13.91 17.19 -35.82
N MET A 231 14.94 16.48 -35.34
CA MET A 231 16.31 16.91 -35.10
C MET A 231 17.08 17.12 -36.42
N PRO A 232 18.11 17.98 -36.43
CA PRO A 232 19.23 17.82 -37.35
C PRO A 232 20.51 17.38 -36.59
N ASP A 233 20.99 16.21 -36.99
CA ASP A 233 22.27 16.03 -37.70
C ASP A 233 23.52 16.71 -37.11
N LYS A 234 24.47 15.89 -36.63
CA LYS A 234 25.88 16.25 -36.46
C LYS A 234 26.78 15.04 -36.25
N ASP A 235 27.33 14.55 -37.36
CA ASP A 235 28.69 14.00 -37.43
C ASP A 235 29.72 15.14 -37.15
N PRO A 236 30.94 14.89 -36.64
CA PRO A 236 32.01 14.33 -37.49
C PRO A 236 33.01 13.39 -36.80
N ILE A 237 33.46 12.38 -37.57
CA ILE A 237 34.68 11.60 -37.34
C ILE A 237 35.83 12.34 -38.03
N THR A 238 36.82 12.82 -37.29
CA THR A 238 38.26 12.60 -37.56
C THR A 238 39.08 12.94 -36.32
#